data_AF-A0A2R6R1Q9-F1
#
_entry.id   AF-A0A2R6R1Q9-F1
#
_cell.length_a   1.000
_cell.length_b   1.000
_cell.length_c   1.000
_cell.angle_alpha   90.00
_cell.angle_beta   90.00
_cell.angle_gamma   90.00
#
_symmetry.space_group_name_H-M   'P 1'
#
loop_
_entity.id
_entity.type
_entity.pdbx_description
1 polymer ?
#
loop_
_entity_poly.entity_id
_entity_poly.type
_entity_poly.pdbx_seq_one_letter_code
_entity_poly.pdbx_strand_id
1 'polypeptide(L)'
;MCITLQTCESAVQLRKAGKVTVKESTLRDLGATHFKYGVADEHYEVTKFALLETIKEAVPEMWSPAMKNAWGEAYDQLAAAIKNEMKPPSQIS
;
A
#
# COMPACT_ATOMS: atom_id res chain seq x y z
N MET A 1 -6.02 13.18 -11.28
CA MET A 1 -6.40 12.79 -9.91
C MET A 1 -5.10 12.46 -9.19
N CYS A 2 -4.74 13.23 -8.15
CA CYS A 2 -3.38 13.22 -7.59
C CYS A 2 -3.22 12.08 -6.57
N ILE A 3 -2.11 11.35 -6.66
CA ILE A 3 -1.72 10.24 -5.77
C ILE A 3 -1.74 10.65 -4.29
N THR A 4 -1.51 11.93 -3.99
CA THR A 4 -1.51 12.49 -2.63
C THR A 4 -2.88 12.50 -1.97
N LEU A 5 -3.96 12.58 -2.75
CA LEU A 5 -5.33 12.54 -2.23
C LEU A 5 -5.73 11.10 -1.87
N GLN A 6 -5.32 10.13 -2.68
CA GLN A 6 -5.55 8.70 -2.41
C GLN A 6 -4.78 8.21 -1.17
N THR A 7 -3.55 8.68 -0.95
CA THR A 7 -2.79 8.34 0.25
C THR A 7 -3.44 8.87 1.53
N CYS A 8 -4.07 10.04 1.49
CA CYS A 8 -4.81 10.60 2.63
C CYS A 8 -6.08 9.80 2.96
N GLU A 9 -6.83 9.37 1.94
CA GLU A 9 -8.03 8.54 2.15
C GLU A 9 -7.66 7.17 2.75
N SER A 10 -6.59 6.55 2.28
CA SER A 10 -6.06 5.30 2.85
C SER A 10 -5.60 5.47 4.31
N ALA A 11 -4.92 6.58 4.63
CA ALA A 11 -4.50 6.91 6.00
C ALA A 11 -5.68 7.04 6.97
N VAL A 12 -6.76 7.71 6.52
CA VAL A 12 -7.98 7.90 7.30
C VAL A 12 -8.72 6.58 7.50
N GLN A 13 -8.75 5.71 6.49
CA GLN A 13 -9.35 4.38 6.61
C GLN A 13 -8.58 3.49 7.59
N LEU A 14 -7.24 3.51 7.53
CA LEU A 14 -6.37 2.82 8.48
C LEU A 14 -6.58 3.28 9.92
N ARG A 15 -6.61 4.61 10.14
CA ARG A 15 -6.88 5.20 11.45
C ARG A 15 -8.25 4.80 12.01
N LYS A 16 -9.28 4.66 11.16
CA LYS A 16 -10.66 4.38 11.59
C LYS A 16 -10.97 2.89 11.76
N ALA A 17 -10.41 2.03 10.92
CA ALA A 17 -10.84 0.63 10.82
C ALA A 17 -9.81 -0.39 11.33
N GLY A 18 -8.55 0.02 11.56
CA GLY A 18 -7.47 -0.90 11.93
C GLY A 18 -7.15 -1.95 10.85
N LYS A 19 -7.75 -1.83 9.66
CA LYS A 19 -7.56 -2.70 8.49
C LYS A 19 -7.71 -1.87 7.22
N VAL A 20 -6.92 -2.19 6.20
CA VAL A 20 -7.12 -1.63 4.86
C VAL A 20 -8.26 -2.41 4.18
N THR A 21 -9.46 -1.83 4.10
CA THR A 21 -10.56 -2.41 3.30
C THR A 21 -10.51 -1.88 1.88
N VAL A 22 -9.70 -2.51 1.04
CA VAL A 22 -9.79 -2.33 -0.43
C VAL A 22 -10.86 -3.30 -0.95
N LYS A 23 -11.75 -2.82 -1.84
CA LYS A 23 -12.75 -3.69 -2.49
C LYS A 23 -12.03 -4.78 -3.31
N GLU A 24 -12.57 -6.00 -3.31
CA GLU A 24 -11.96 -7.13 -4.04
C GLU A 24 -11.75 -6.86 -5.53
N SER A 25 -12.71 -6.20 -6.19
CA SER A 25 -12.56 -5.81 -7.61
C SER A 25 -11.37 -4.87 -7.82
N THR A 26 -11.15 -3.94 -6.90
CA THR A 26 -10.00 -3.02 -6.93
C THR A 26 -8.69 -3.77 -6.69
N LEU A 27 -8.65 -4.77 -5.79
CA LEU A 27 -7.46 -5.60 -5.59
C LEU A 27 -7.10 -6.41 -6.85
N ARG A 28 -8.10 -6.98 -7.53
CA ARG A 28 -7.91 -7.69 -8.81
C ARG A 28 -7.31 -6.76 -9.89
N ASP A 29 -7.88 -5.57 -10.05
CA ASP A 29 -7.38 -4.60 -11.05
C ASP A 29 -5.95 -4.12 -10.73
N LEU A 30 -5.66 -3.89 -9.44
CA LEU A 30 -4.32 -3.53 -8.98
C LEU A 30 -3.33 -4.66 -9.22
N GLY A 31 -3.66 -5.90 -8.82
CA GLY A 31 -2.82 -7.08 -9.01
C GLY A 31 -2.50 -7.32 -10.48
N ALA A 32 -3.52 -7.27 -11.36
CA ALA A 32 -3.35 -7.40 -12.80
C ALA A 32 -2.42 -6.30 -13.38
N THR A 33 -2.57 -5.06 -12.90
CA THR A 33 -1.71 -3.95 -13.33
C THR A 33 -0.26 -4.15 -12.88
N HIS A 34 -0.03 -4.52 -11.62
CA HIS A 34 1.31 -4.74 -11.08
C HIS A 34 1.99 -5.94 -11.76
N PHE A 35 1.24 -7.01 -12.03
CA PHE A 35 1.71 -8.15 -12.81
C PHE A 35 2.10 -7.75 -14.23
N LYS A 36 1.24 -7.00 -14.93
CA LYS A 36 1.48 -6.54 -16.31
C LYS A 36 2.78 -5.73 -16.43
N TYR A 37 3.11 -4.91 -15.43
CA TYR A 37 4.32 -4.09 -15.44
C TYR A 37 5.55 -4.78 -14.83
N GLY A 38 5.45 -6.04 -14.43
CA GLY A 38 6.58 -6.80 -13.88
C GLY A 38 7.06 -6.26 -12.53
N VAL A 39 6.14 -5.74 -11.70
CA VAL A 39 6.50 -5.26 -10.37
C VAL A 39 6.92 -6.43 -9.50
N ALA A 40 8.22 -6.57 -9.24
CA ALA A 40 8.80 -7.53 -8.30
C ALA A 40 8.74 -7.08 -6.83
N ASP A 41 9.04 -7.99 -5.91
CA ASP A 41 9.03 -7.77 -4.46
C ASP A 41 9.95 -6.62 -4.03
N GLU A 42 11.10 -6.48 -4.68
CA GLU A 42 12.08 -5.43 -4.40
C GLU A 42 11.50 -4.04 -4.59
N HIS A 43 10.58 -3.85 -5.54
CA HIS A 43 9.93 -2.56 -5.75
C HIS A 43 8.99 -2.20 -4.59
N TYR A 44 8.35 -3.19 -3.96
CA TYR A 44 7.52 -2.95 -2.77
C TYR A 44 8.39 -2.53 -1.58
N GLU A 45 9.54 -3.18 -1.38
CA GLU A 45 10.47 -2.82 -0.29
C GLU A 45 11.02 -1.40 -0.46
N VAL A 46 11.45 -1.04 -1.67
CA VAL A 46 11.93 0.32 -1.97
C VAL A 46 10.81 1.35 -1.77
N THR A 47 9.60 1.03 -2.21
CA THR A 47 8.44 1.92 -2.04
C THR A 47 8.07 2.11 -0.57
N LYS A 48 8.09 1.04 0.23
CA LYS A 48 7.85 1.10 1.68
C LYS A 48 8.86 2.02 2.37
N PHE A 49 10.14 1.84 2.05
CA PHE A 49 11.20 2.69 2.61
C PHE A 49 10.97 4.16 2.26
N ALA A 50 10.76 4.45 0.97
CA ALA A 50 10.55 5.83 0.50
C ALA A 50 9.30 6.46 1.12
N LEU A 51 8.20 5.71 1.25
CA LEU A 51 6.97 6.17 1.90
C LEU A 51 7.22 6.57 3.36
N LEU A 52 7.89 5.71 4.13
CA LEU A 52 8.15 5.97 5.56
C LEU A 52 9.08 7.17 5.76
N GLU A 53 10.14 7.31 4.97
CA GLU A 53 11.01 8.50 5.04
C GLU A 53 10.25 9.76 4.59
N THR A 54 9.41 9.69 3.56
CA THR A 54 8.59 10.83 3.11
C THR A 54 7.63 11.30 4.21
N ILE A 55 6.97 10.36 4.91
CA ILE A 55 6.05 10.70 6.02
C ILE A 55 6.84 11.35 7.17
N LYS A 56 8.01 10.79 7.52
CA LYS A 56 8.89 11.35 8.54
C LYS A 56 9.33 12.77 8.22
N GLU A 57 9.67 13.05 6.97
CA GLU A 57 10.07 14.38 6.51
C GLU A 57 8.89 15.37 6.46
N ALA A 58 7.69 14.89 6.10
CA ALA A 58 6.50 15.72 5.96
C ALA A 58 5.88 16.15 7.30
N VAL A 59 5.96 15.30 8.33
CA VAL A 59 5.38 15.56 9.66
C VAL A 59 6.35 15.17 10.81
N PRO A 60 7.53 15.81 10.87
CA PRO A 60 8.59 15.43 11.81
C PRO A 60 8.16 15.54 13.27
N GLU A 61 7.29 16.49 13.61
CA GLU A 61 6.76 16.70 14.97
C GLU A 61 5.80 15.60 15.44
N MET A 62 5.15 14.89 14.52
CA MET A 62 4.27 13.77 14.82
C MET A 62 4.97 12.41 14.67
N TRP A 63 6.15 12.39 14.04
CA TRP A 63 6.87 11.16 13.76
C TRP A 63 7.30 10.45 15.06
N SER A 64 7.03 9.16 15.11
CA SER A 64 7.42 8.30 16.24
C SER A 64 7.67 6.87 15.77
N PRO A 65 8.40 6.06 16.55
CA PRO A 65 8.55 4.63 16.26
C PRO A 65 7.20 3.89 16.12
N ALA A 66 6.22 4.24 16.95
CA ALA A 66 4.88 3.66 16.89
C ALA A 66 4.17 4.00 15.57
N MET A 67 4.28 5.26 15.11
CA MET A 67 3.71 5.69 13.84
C MET A 67 4.41 5.01 12.65
N LYS A 68 5.74 4.89 12.67
CA LYS A 68 6.50 4.14 11.67
C LYS A 68 6.00 2.70 11.55
N ASN A 69 5.84 2.02 12.68
CA ASN A 69 5.39 0.62 12.70
C ASN A 69 3.95 0.49 12.17
N ALA A 70 3.03 1.36 12.61
CA ALA A 70 1.65 1.35 12.14
C ALA A 70 1.54 1.54 10.62
N TRP A 71 2.29 2.49 10.06
CA TRP A 71 2.35 2.69 8.61
C TRP A 71 3.03 1.53 7.87
N GLY A 72 4.08 0.96 8.45
CA GLY A 72 4.79 -0.19 7.91
C GLY A 72 3.90 -1.43 7.81
N GLU A 73 3.21 -1.78 8.90
CA GLU A 73 2.29 -2.92 8.95
C GLU A 73 1.11 -2.75 7.98
N ALA A 74 0.56 -1.52 7.91
CA ALA A 74 -0.48 -1.18 6.98
C ALA A 74 -0.06 -1.38 5.51
N TYR A 75 1.14 -0.92 5.17
CA TYR A 75 1.73 -1.09 3.85
C TYR A 75 1.92 -2.58 3.54
N ASP A 76 2.48 -3.35 4.47
CA ASP A 76 2.74 -4.78 4.28
C ASP A 76 1.47 -5.57 4.00
N GLN A 77 0.39 -5.28 4.75
CA GLN A 77 -0.90 -5.92 4.52
C GLN A 77 -1.49 -5.59 3.14
N LEU A 78 -1.40 -4.33 2.71
CA LEU A 78 -1.86 -3.92 1.38
C LEU A 78 -1.01 -4.55 0.27
N ALA A 79 0.32 -4.54 0.41
CA ALA A 79 1.22 -5.15 -0.54
C ALA A 79 0.96 -6.66 -0.67
N ALA A 80 0.76 -7.36 0.44
CA ALA A 80 0.40 -8.77 0.43
C ALA A 80 -0.94 -9.03 -0.30
N ALA A 81 -1.96 -8.21 -0.05
CA ALA A 81 -3.24 -8.32 -0.73
C ALA A 81 -3.13 -8.11 -2.25
N ILE A 82 -2.32 -7.14 -2.70
CA ILE A 82 -2.08 -6.91 -4.13
C ILE A 82 -1.28 -8.07 -4.74
N LYS A 83 -0.21 -8.53 -4.08
CA LYS A 83 0.62 -9.67 -4.53
C LYS A 83 -0.19 -10.95 -4.69
N ASN A 84 -1.17 -11.20 -3.82
CA ASN A 84 -2.09 -12.33 -3.96
C ASN A 84 -2.93 -12.29 -5.25
N GLU A 85 -3.15 -11.10 -5.82
CA GLU A 85 -3.88 -10.89 -7.07
C GLU A 85 -2.95 -10.68 -8.29
N MET A 86 -1.62 -10.69 -8.10
CA MET A 86 -0.63 -10.61 -9.19
C MET A 86 -0.50 -11.95 -9.92
N LYS A 87 -1.58 -12.34 -10.59
CA LYS A 87 -1.69 -13.60 -11.34
C LYS A 87 -1.83 -13.32 -12.84
N PRO A 88 -1.41 -14.27 -13.70
CA PRO A 88 -1.75 -14.23 -15.11
C PRO A 88 -3.27 -14.13 -15.31
N PRO A 89 -3.76 -13.46 -16.37
CA PRO A 89 -5.20 -13.34 -16.67
C PRO A 89 -5.95 -14.68 -16.73
N SER A 90 -5.25 -15.77 -17.02
CA SER A 90 -5.80 -17.13 -17.07
C SER A 90 -6.10 -17.76 -15.70
N GLN A 91 -5.67 -17.14 -14.60
CA GLN A 91 -5.81 -17.68 -13.24
C GLN A 91 -6.69 -16.80 -12.33
N ILE A 92 -7.39 -15.82 -12.90
CA ILE A 92 -8.28 -14.93 -12.16
C ILE A 92 -9.69 -15.55 -12.09
N SER A 93 -10.09 -16.07 -10.93
CA SER A 93 -11.47 -16.49 -10.62
C SER A 93 -12.32 -15.29 -10.20
#